data_AF-A0A0B5E6J9-F1
#
_entry.id   AF-A0A0B5E6J9-F1
#
_cell.length_a   1.000
_cell.length_b   1.000
_cell.length_c   1.000
_cell.angle_alpha   90.00
_cell.angle_beta   90.00
_cell.angle_gamma   90.00
#
_symmetry.space_group_name_H-M   'P 1'
#
loop_
_entity.id
_entity.type
_entity.pdbx_description
1 polymer ?
#
loop_
_entity_poly.entity_id
_entity_poly.type
_entity_poly.pdbx_seq_one_letter_code
_entity_poly.pdbx_strand_id
1 'polypeptide(L)'
;MTTAETGQTEGSGSDMARAAKSLRDDLSAKTQETAGEVRERLSDAAHDQKAHLAEEGASIAASLRKAAEDMRSGSPQERTMAQIADSIADASETVRDKDFGEMARDLSGFARRNPLVFLGGAMLLGATAARFAKASARNPRLSAGSYGSSSREAFGSRPGSAATTPGEPAATTKEARP
;
A
#
# COMPACT_ATOMS: atom_id res chain seq x y z
N MET A 1 -48.78 -27.09 -15.61
CA MET A 1 -47.61 -26.92 -16.49
C MET A 1 -46.84 -25.72 -15.98
N THR A 2 -45.76 -25.94 -15.22
CA THR A 2 -44.82 -24.90 -14.80
C THR A 2 -43.50 -25.25 -15.48
N THR A 3 -43.11 -24.44 -16.45
CA THR A 3 -41.81 -24.52 -17.14
C THR A 3 -40.75 -23.87 -16.28
N ALA A 4 -39.68 -24.62 -16.02
CA ALA A 4 -38.45 -24.14 -15.43
C ALA A 4 -37.72 -23.24 -16.45
N GLU A 5 -37.38 -22.02 -16.05
CA GLU A 5 -36.40 -21.19 -16.74
C GLU A 5 -35.05 -21.40 -16.04
N THR A 6 -34.17 -22.16 -16.67
CA THR A 6 -32.77 -22.34 -16.25
C THR A 6 -31.94 -22.24 -17.51
N GLY A 7 -31.25 -21.12 -17.70
CA GLY A 7 -30.37 -20.98 -18.85
C GLY A 7 -29.88 -19.57 -19.13
N GLN A 8 -29.26 -18.87 -18.18
CA GLN A 8 -28.53 -17.61 -18.47
C GLN A 8 -27.32 -17.43 -17.52
N THR A 9 -26.32 -18.31 -17.60
CA THR A 9 -25.01 -18.11 -16.94
C THR A 9 -23.82 -18.58 -17.80
N GLU A 10 -23.96 -18.67 -19.13
CA GLU A 10 -22.87 -19.16 -20.00
C GLU A 10 -22.05 -18.06 -20.70
N GLY A 11 -22.58 -16.83 -20.86
CA GLY A 11 -21.89 -15.76 -21.60
C GLY A 11 -20.94 -14.86 -20.79
N SER A 12 -21.22 -14.62 -19.51
CA SER A 12 -20.44 -13.64 -18.71
C SER A 12 -19.06 -14.16 -18.30
N GLY A 13 -18.90 -15.48 -18.17
CA GLY A 13 -17.62 -16.11 -17.82
C GLY A 13 -16.60 -16.10 -18.95
N SER A 14 -17.04 -16.25 -20.20
CA SER A 14 -16.17 -16.29 -21.38
C SER A 14 -15.56 -14.93 -21.72
N ASP A 15 -16.32 -13.84 -21.59
CA ASP A 15 -15.82 -12.49 -21.86
C ASP A 15 -14.82 -12.04 -20.79
N MET A 16 -15.10 -12.34 -19.53
CA MET A 16 -14.20 -12.08 -18.41
C MET A 16 -12.89 -12.88 -18.56
N ALA A 17 -12.98 -14.16 -18.93
CA ALA A 17 -11.81 -15.00 -19.14
C ALA A 17 -10.95 -14.50 -20.32
N ARG A 18 -11.59 -14.02 -21.39
CA ARG A 18 -10.90 -13.46 -22.56
C ARG A 18 -10.22 -12.13 -22.24
N ALA A 19 -10.92 -11.24 -21.53
CA ALA A 19 -10.36 -9.98 -21.06
C ALA A 19 -9.18 -10.21 -20.10
N ALA A 20 -9.30 -11.16 -19.17
CA ALA A 20 -8.22 -11.54 -18.27
C ALA A 20 -7.01 -12.12 -19.00
N LYS A 21 -7.23 -12.89 -20.07
CA LYS A 21 -6.16 -13.45 -20.89
C LYS A 21 -5.42 -12.35 -21.66
N SER A 22 -6.14 -11.46 -22.35
CA SER A 22 -5.53 -10.33 -23.07
C SER A 22 -4.72 -9.43 -22.14
N LEU A 23 -5.27 -9.08 -20.98
CA LEU A 23 -4.56 -8.27 -19.98
C LEU A 23 -3.29 -8.96 -19.48
N ARG A 24 -3.33 -10.29 -19.28
CA ARG A 24 -2.14 -11.08 -18.90
C ARG A 24 -1.09 -11.09 -19.99
N ASP A 25 -1.50 -11.25 -21.25
CA ASP A 25 -0.58 -11.30 -22.39
C ASP A 25 0.13 -9.94 -22.57
N ASP A 26 -0.63 -8.84 -22.56
CA ASP A 26 -0.09 -7.47 -22.66
C ASP A 26 0.84 -7.14 -21.49
N LEU A 27 0.43 -7.50 -20.26
CA LEU A 27 1.25 -7.28 -19.08
C LEU A 27 2.51 -8.13 -19.10
N SER A 28 2.43 -9.39 -19.55
CA SER A 28 3.58 -10.29 -19.62
C SER A 28 4.62 -9.80 -20.61
N ALA A 29 4.20 -9.36 -21.80
CA ALA A 29 5.10 -8.82 -22.81
C ALA A 29 5.84 -7.58 -22.30
N LYS A 30 5.12 -6.61 -21.73
CA LYS A 30 5.71 -5.38 -21.19
C LYS A 30 6.61 -5.65 -19.97
N THR A 31 6.22 -6.59 -19.12
CA THR A 31 6.98 -6.95 -17.93
C THR A 31 8.26 -7.68 -18.29
N GLN A 32 8.28 -8.55 -19.30
CA GLN A 32 9.50 -9.29 -19.69
C GLN A 32 10.64 -8.36 -20.14
N GLU A 33 10.31 -7.35 -20.94
CA GLU A 33 11.28 -6.36 -21.41
C GLU A 33 11.84 -5.53 -20.25
N THR A 34 10.97 -5.00 -19.38
CA THR A 34 11.40 -4.15 -18.25
C THR A 34 12.04 -4.95 -17.12
N ALA A 35 11.61 -6.21 -16.90
CA ALA A 35 12.11 -7.04 -15.82
C ALA A 35 13.55 -7.49 -16.04
N GLY A 36 14.00 -7.66 -17.29
CA GLY A 36 15.40 -8.01 -17.59
C GLY A 36 16.37 -6.98 -17.03
N GLU A 37 16.17 -5.71 -17.37
CA GLU A 37 17.05 -4.60 -16.93
C GLU A 37 16.97 -4.35 -15.42
N VAL A 38 15.76 -4.45 -14.85
CA VAL A 38 15.55 -4.27 -13.41
C VAL A 38 16.21 -5.40 -12.62
N ARG A 39 16.10 -6.64 -13.10
CA ARG A 39 16.66 -7.82 -12.42
C ARG A 39 18.17 -7.75 -12.30
N GLU A 40 18.88 -7.33 -13.36
CA GLU A 40 20.33 -7.23 -13.33
C GLU A 40 20.79 -6.19 -12.29
N ARG A 41 20.21 -4.99 -12.34
CA ARG A 41 20.52 -3.90 -11.39
C ARG A 41 20.14 -4.23 -9.94
N LEU A 42 19.02 -4.94 -9.72
CA LEU A 42 18.61 -5.36 -8.38
C LEU A 42 19.48 -6.49 -7.84
N SER A 43 19.94 -7.41 -8.69
CA SER A 43 20.72 -8.56 -8.22
C SER A 43 22.05 -8.12 -7.61
N ASP A 44 22.73 -7.16 -8.23
CA ASP A 44 23.98 -6.59 -7.71
C ASP A 44 23.76 -5.82 -6.41
N ALA A 45 22.76 -4.93 -6.38
CA ALA A 45 22.47 -4.13 -5.19
C ALA A 45 21.97 -4.97 -4.00
N ALA A 46 21.25 -6.05 -4.28
CA ALA A 46 20.63 -6.86 -3.24
C ALA A 46 21.58 -7.92 -2.66
N HIS A 47 22.65 -8.31 -3.35
CA HIS A 47 23.64 -9.21 -2.79
C HIS A 47 24.26 -8.65 -1.51
N ASP A 48 24.59 -7.35 -1.52
CA ASP A 48 25.20 -6.67 -0.38
C ASP A 48 24.21 -6.36 0.75
N GLN A 49 22.91 -6.22 0.44
CA GLN A 49 21.90 -5.87 1.43
C GLN A 49 21.18 -7.07 2.06
N LYS A 50 21.32 -8.27 1.51
CA LYS A 50 20.68 -9.50 2.03
C LYS A 50 20.98 -9.77 3.50
N ALA A 51 22.26 -9.67 3.90
CA ALA A 51 22.66 -9.95 5.27
C ALA A 51 22.00 -8.99 6.27
N HIS A 52 21.99 -7.70 5.96
CA HIS A 52 21.34 -6.67 6.78
C HIS A 52 19.82 -6.89 6.89
N LEU A 53 19.15 -7.19 5.77
CA LEU A 53 17.71 -7.43 5.76
C LEU A 53 17.33 -8.72 6.52
N ALA A 54 18.15 -9.76 6.42
CA ALA A 54 17.95 -11.00 7.17
C ALA A 54 18.07 -10.77 8.69
N GLU A 55 19.06 -9.97 9.11
CA GLU A 55 19.28 -9.64 10.52
C GLU A 55 18.16 -8.75 11.09
N GLU A 56 17.68 -7.76 10.33
CA GLU A 56 16.50 -6.97 10.70
C GLU A 56 15.25 -7.86 10.84
N GLY A 57 15.03 -8.78 9.91
CA GLY A 57 13.92 -9.73 9.99
C GLY A 57 13.98 -10.65 11.21
N ALA A 58 15.17 -11.15 11.56
CA ALA A 58 15.39 -11.93 12.77
C ALA A 58 15.13 -11.11 14.05
N SER A 59 15.53 -9.83 14.07
CA SER A 59 15.27 -8.92 15.19
C SER A 59 13.76 -8.64 15.37
N ILE A 60 13.04 -8.46 14.26
CA ILE A 60 11.58 -8.31 14.26
C ILE A 60 10.92 -9.60 14.77
N ALA A 61 11.32 -10.77 14.26
CA ALA A 61 10.81 -12.06 14.73
C ALA A 61 11.03 -12.26 16.24
N ALA A 62 12.23 -11.94 16.74
CA ALA A 62 12.55 -11.99 18.16
C ALA A 62 11.67 -11.04 19.00
N SER A 63 11.39 -9.85 18.49
CA SER A 63 10.50 -8.87 19.14
C SER A 63 9.05 -9.36 19.17
N LEU A 64 8.56 -9.94 18.08
CA LEU A 64 7.22 -10.55 18.01
C LEU A 64 7.11 -11.76 18.94
N ARG A 65 8.15 -12.60 19.00
CA ARG A 65 8.22 -13.75 19.90
C ARG A 65 8.10 -13.31 21.35
N LYS A 66 8.88 -12.30 21.75
CA LYS A 66 8.83 -11.73 23.09
C LYS A 66 7.46 -11.15 23.42
N ALA A 67 6.85 -10.42 22.47
CA ALA A 67 5.50 -9.91 22.64
C ALA A 67 4.44 -11.03 22.76
N ALA A 68 4.62 -12.16 22.06
CA ALA A 68 3.77 -13.34 22.19
C ALA A 68 3.90 -14.00 23.57
N GLU A 69 5.12 -14.08 24.10
CA GLU A 69 5.40 -14.62 25.44
C GLU A 69 4.80 -13.77 26.56
N ASP A 70 4.68 -12.45 26.35
CA ASP A 70 3.97 -11.53 27.25
C ASP A 70 2.44 -11.71 27.19
N MET A 71 1.90 -12.45 26.21
CA MET A 71 0.48 -12.78 26.13
C MET A 71 0.10 -13.91 27.12
N ARG A 72 -1.20 -14.17 27.28
CA ARG A 72 -1.65 -15.28 28.11
C ARG A 72 -1.13 -16.61 27.54
N SER A 73 -0.25 -17.26 28.30
CA SER A 73 0.29 -18.58 27.96
C SER A 73 -0.83 -19.59 27.67
N GLY A 74 -0.70 -20.29 26.55
CA GLY A 74 -1.65 -21.23 25.96
C GLY A 74 -2.73 -20.61 25.07
N SER A 75 -2.80 -19.27 24.93
CA SER A 75 -3.88 -18.62 24.18
C SER A 75 -3.80 -18.89 22.67
N PRO A 76 -4.94 -18.92 21.95
CA PRO A 76 -4.94 -19.00 20.48
C PRO A 76 -4.12 -17.88 19.81
N GLN A 77 -4.09 -16.70 20.43
CA GLN A 77 -3.38 -15.54 19.93
C GLN A 77 -1.86 -15.68 20.07
N GLU A 78 -1.37 -16.19 21.21
CA GLU A 78 0.05 -16.52 21.39
C GLU A 78 0.50 -17.52 20.33
N ARG A 79 -0.26 -18.61 20.13
CA ARG A 79 0.07 -19.63 19.11
C ARG A 79 0.13 -19.06 17.70
N THR A 80 -0.82 -18.20 17.36
CA THR A 80 -0.86 -17.53 16.05
C THR A 80 0.34 -16.60 15.90
N MET A 81 0.67 -15.81 16.91
CA MET A 81 1.80 -14.88 16.86
C MET A 81 3.14 -15.62 16.82
N ALA A 82 3.27 -16.70 17.57
CA ALA A 82 4.43 -17.60 17.51
C ALA A 82 4.63 -18.18 16.11
N GLN A 83 3.56 -18.69 15.48
CA GLN A 83 3.63 -19.22 14.13
C GLN A 83 4.03 -18.16 13.09
N ILE A 84 3.58 -16.92 13.26
CA ILE A 84 3.99 -15.80 12.42
C ILE A 84 5.48 -15.49 12.62
N ALA A 85 5.95 -15.44 13.87
CA ALA A 85 7.35 -15.20 14.18
C ALA A 85 8.27 -16.30 13.59
N ASP A 86 7.90 -17.57 13.73
CA ASP A 86 8.64 -18.69 13.14
C ASP A 86 8.68 -18.58 11.61
N SER A 87 7.55 -18.23 10.98
CA SER A 87 7.48 -18.03 9.53
C SER A 87 8.38 -16.87 9.05
N ILE A 88 8.53 -15.81 9.85
CA ILE A 88 9.42 -14.69 9.55
C ILE A 88 10.89 -15.11 9.69
N ALA A 89 11.22 -15.86 10.75
CA ALA A 89 12.58 -16.37 10.96
C ALA A 89 13.03 -17.31 9.82
N ASP A 90 12.16 -18.26 9.43
CA ASP A 90 12.41 -19.17 8.31
C ASP A 90 12.58 -18.40 6.98
N ALA A 91 11.77 -17.37 6.76
CA ALA A 91 11.88 -16.51 5.59
C ALA A 91 13.21 -15.73 5.58
N SER A 92 13.63 -15.18 6.72
CA SER A 92 14.92 -14.48 6.86
C SER A 92 16.12 -15.39 6.59
N GLU A 93 16.08 -16.63 7.09
CA GLU A 93 17.10 -17.63 6.81
C GLU A 93 17.15 -17.99 5.32
N THR A 94 15.97 -18.19 4.72
CA THR A 94 15.84 -18.45 3.28
C THR A 94 16.40 -17.31 2.43
N VAL A 95 16.17 -16.04 2.83
CA VAL A 95 16.66 -14.85 2.11
C VAL A 95 18.19 -14.73 2.18
N ARG A 96 18.79 -15.13 3.32
CA ARG A 96 20.24 -15.13 3.52
C ARG A 96 20.93 -16.15 2.61
N ASP A 97 20.37 -17.35 2.51
CA ASP A 97 21.07 -18.50 1.96
C ASP A 97 20.70 -18.80 0.49
N LYS A 98 19.55 -18.32 -0.02
CA LYS A 98 19.11 -18.56 -1.41
C LYS A 98 19.38 -17.42 -2.36
N ASP A 99 19.63 -17.75 -3.62
CA ASP A 99 19.70 -16.80 -4.72
C ASP A 99 18.35 -16.20 -5.13
N PHE A 100 18.37 -15.00 -5.71
CA PHE A 100 17.16 -14.31 -6.18
C PHE A 100 16.36 -15.12 -7.21
N GLY A 101 17.05 -15.87 -8.07
CA GLY A 101 16.40 -16.72 -9.06
C GLY A 101 15.60 -17.87 -8.44
N GLU A 102 16.07 -18.39 -7.31
CA GLU A 102 15.40 -19.46 -6.57
C GLU A 102 14.21 -18.90 -5.77
N MET A 103 14.41 -17.78 -5.08
CA MET A 103 13.34 -17.07 -4.37
C MET A 103 12.18 -16.67 -5.31
N ALA A 104 12.49 -16.17 -6.51
CA ALA A 104 11.46 -15.83 -7.50
C ALA A 104 10.65 -17.05 -7.96
N ARG A 105 11.29 -18.23 -8.02
CA ARG A 105 10.65 -19.49 -8.41
C ARG A 105 9.72 -20.00 -7.30
N ASP A 106 10.16 -19.92 -6.05
CA ASP A 106 9.36 -20.27 -4.87
C ASP A 106 8.15 -19.33 -4.73
N LEU A 107 8.36 -18.02 -4.93
CA LEU A 107 7.29 -17.02 -4.92
C LEU A 107 6.26 -17.30 -6.02
N SER A 108 6.69 -17.72 -7.22
CA SER A 108 5.77 -18.13 -8.29
C SER A 108 4.93 -19.34 -7.91
N GLY A 109 5.54 -20.33 -7.25
CA GLY A 109 4.84 -21.49 -6.70
C GLY A 109 3.79 -21.09 -5.65
N PHE A 110 4.15 -20.20 -4.72
CA PHE A 110 3.25 -19.67 -3.72
C PHE A 110 2.07 -18.90 -4.34
N ALA A 111 2.35 -18.01 -5.30
CA ALA A 111 1.33 -17.19 -5.96
C ALA A 111 0.27 -18.05 -6.68
N ARG A 112 0.69 -19.17 -7.28
CA ARG A 112 -0.23 -20.13 -7.92
C ARG A 112 -1.09 -20.90 -6.93
N ARG A 113 -0.56 -21.21 -5.74
CA ARG A 113 -1.28 -21.93 -4.68
C ARG A 113 -2.23 -21.03 -3.90
N ASN A 114 -1.86 -19.76 -3.72
CA ASN A 114 -2.60 -18.79 -2.91
C ASN A 114 -2.87 -17.50 -3.70
N PRO A 115 -3.70 -17.55 -4.76
CA PRO A 115 -3.89 -16.42 -5.66
C PRO A 115 -4.49 -15.18 -4.99
N LEU A 116 -5.38 -15.36 -4.00
CA LEU A 116 -5.99 -14.24 -3.26
C LEU A 116 -4.97 -13.50 -2.40
N VAL A 117 -4.09 -14.23 -1.70
CA VAL A 117 -3.04 -13.64 -0.85
C VAL A 117 -2.05 -12.87 -1.72
N PHE A 118 -1.67 -13.44 -2.86
CA PHE A 118 -0.75 -12.79 -3.79
C PHE A 118 -1.35 -11.49 -4.38
N LEU A 119 -2.60 -11.52 -4.85
CA LEU A 119 -3.25 -10.32 -5.39
C LEU A 119 -3.42 -9.24 -4.31
N GLY A 120 -3.84 -9.61 -3.10
CA GLY A 120 -3.98 -8.67 -1.98
C GLY A 120 -2.65 -8.02 -1.61
N GLY A 121 -1.59 -8.84 -1.48
CA GLY A 121 -0.23 -8.35 -1.20
C GLY A 121 0.31 -7.45 -2.30
N ALA A 122 0.13 -7.83 -3.57
CA ALA A 122 0.57 -7.03 -4.71
C ALA A 122 -0.14 -5.67 -4.79
N MET A 123 -1.44 -5.61 -4.50
CA MET A 123 -2.18 -4.35 -4.43
C MET A 123 -1.66 -3.45 -3.31
N LEU A 124 -1.44 -4.00 -2.11
CA LEU A 124 -0.90 -3.23 -0.98
C LEU A 124 0.52 -2.71 -1.25
N LEU A 125 1.39 -3.56 -1.81
CA LEU A 125 2.73 -3.19 -2.24
C LEU A 125 2.68 -2.09 -3.32
N GLY A 126 1.83 -2.24 -4.33
CA GLY A 126 1.66 -1.27 -5.41
C GLY A 126 1.16 0.08 -4.89
N ALA A 127 0.17 0.10 -3.99
CA ALA A 127 -0.33 1.33 -3.37
C ALA A 127 0.74 2.04 -2.54
N THR A 128 1.53 1.27 -1.77
CA THR A 128 2.62 1.80 -0.95
C THR A 128 3.74 2.35 -1.83
N ALA A 129 4.13 1.62 -2.87
CA ALA A 129 5.11 2.07 -3.86
C ALA A 129 4.65 3.34 -4.58
N ALA A 130 3.37 3.41 -4.98
CA ALA A 130 2.80 4.60 -5.60
C ALA A 130 2.81 5.81 -4.64
N ARG A 131 2.52 5.58 -3.35
CA ARG A 131 2.61 6.62 -2.32
C ARG A 131 4.05 7.09 -2.11
N PHE A 132 5.02 6.19 -2.08
CA PHE A 132 6.44 6.52 -1.97
C PHE A 132 6.96 7.28 -3.19
N ALA A 133 6.58 6.86 -4.40
CA ALA A 133 6.91 7.58 -5.63
C ALA A 133 6.33 9.00 -5.62
N LYS A 134 5.05 9.16 -5.22
CA LYS A 134 4.41 10.47 -5.08
C LYS A 134 5.06 11.34 -4.00
N ALA A 135 5.48 10.74 -2.89
CA ALA A 135 6.17 11.44 -1.81
C ALA A 135 7.60 11.87 -2.22
N SER A 136 8.34 10.99 -2.91
CA SER A 136 9.67 11.28 -3.44
C SER A 136 9.66 12.37 -4.51
N ALA A 137 8.62 12.40 -5.35
CA ALA A 137 8.42 13.47 -6.32
C ALA A 137 8.08 14.83 -5.67
N ARG A 138 7.66 14.84 -4.40
CA ARG A 138 7.31 16.04 -3.64
C ARG A 138 8.50 16.66 -2.90
N ASN A 139 9.72 16.31 -3.29
CA ASN A 139 10.93 16.98 -2.84
C ASN A 139 11.60 17.77 -3.99
N PRO A 140 10.98 18.84 -4.54
CA PRO A 140 11.75 19.89 -5.17
C PRO A 140 12.53 20.58 -4.05
N ARG A 141 13.78 20.16 -3.87
CA ARG A 141 14.76 20.92 -3.12
C ARG A 141 14.72 22.35 -3.66
N LEU A 142 14.47 23.28 -2.75
CA LEU A 142 14.89 24.68 -2.80
C LEU A 142 15.96 24.92 -3.87
N SER A 143 15.54 25.33 -5.06
CA SER A 143 16.41 26.00 -6.02
C SER A 143 16.00 27.45 -6.03
N ALA A 144 16.82 28.25 -5.36
CA ALA A 144 16.72 29.70 -5.30
C ALA A 144 16.63 30.31 -6.70
N GLY A 145 15.82 31.36 -6.82
CA GLY A 145 15.66 32.12 -8.07
C GLY A 145 14.65 33.24 -7.92
N SER A 146 15.03 34.27 -7.17
CA SER A 146 14.35 35.57 -7.19
C SER A 146 14.44 36.19 -8.60
N TYR A 147 13.34 36.17 -9.35
CA TYR A 147 12.96 37.08 -10.45
C TYR A 147 11.43 36.88 -10.59
N GLY A 148 10.51 37.83 -10.46
CA GLY A 148 10.52 39.28 -10.56
C GLY A 148 9.31 39.65 -11.43
N SER A 149 8.35 40.43 -10.90
CA SER A 149 7.29 41.18 -11.63
C SER A 149 6.25 40.32 -12.41
N SER A 150 4.98 40.67 -12.63
CA SER A 150 4.16 41.86 -12.40
C SER A 150 2.68 41.48 -12.58
N SER A 151 1.83 42.17 -11.82
CA SER A 151 0.51 42.72 -12.17
C SER A 151 -0.33 42.07 -13.29
N ARG A 152 -1.52 41.55 -12.94
CA ARG A 152 -2.79 41.89 -13.63
C ARG A 152 -3.98 41.86 -12.67
N GLU A 153 -4.57 43.04 -12.50
CA GLU A 153 -5.86 43.34 -11.91
C GLU A 153 -7.01 42.82 -12.78
N ALA A 154 -8.14 42.44 -12.18
CA ALA A 154 -9.46 42.54 -12.81
C ALA A 154 -10.58 42.54 -11.75
N PHE A 155 -10.91 43.75 -11.32
CA PHE A 155 -12.21 44.29 -10.93
C PHE A 155 -13.46 43.38 -11.08
N GLY A 156 -14.28 43.32 -10.05
CA GLY A 156 -15.59 42.65 -10.07
C GLY A 156 -16.53 43.08 -8.94
N SER A 157 -16.74 44.39 -8.78
CA SER A 157 -17.79 44.94 -7.89
C SER A 157 -19.19 44.55 -8.36
N ARG A 158 -20.04 44.04 -7.45
CA ARG A 158 -21.49 44.26 -7.51
C ARG A 158 -22.11 44.46 -6.10
N PRO A 159 -23.20 45.24 -5.99
CA PRO A 159 -23.56 45.99 -4.79
C PRO A 159 -24.83 45.48 -4.08
N GLY A 160 -24.93 45.78 -2.77
CA GLY A 160 -26.14 46.26 -2.08
C GLY A 160 -27.35 45.34 -1.88
N SER A 161 -27.68 45.05 -0.62
CA SER A 161 -29.03 45.30 -0.09
C SER A 161 -28.98 45.46 1.43
N ALA A 162 -29.60 46.53 1.93
CA ALA A 162 -29.56 47.00 3.30
C ALA A 162 -30.93 46.89 3.99
N ALA A 163 -30.90 47.05 5.32
CA ALA A 163 -32.00 47.35 6.27
C ALA A 163 -32.75 46.11 6.82
N THR A 164 -33.05 45.95 8.13
CA THR A 164 -33.39 46.91 9.20
C THR A 164 -33.26 46.27 10.61
N THR A 165 -32.62 46.98 11.55
CA THR A 165 -32.59 46.85 13.04
C THR A 165 -33.93 47.37 13.63
N PRO A 166 -34.51 47.03 14.84
CA PRO A 166 -33.87 46.93 16.17
C PRO A 166 -34.51 46.00 17.26
N GLY A 167 -33.83 45.80 18.40
CA GLY A 167 -34.40 45.19 19.60
C GLY A 167 -33.41 44.93 20.75
N GLU A 168 -33.08 45.96 21.53
CA GLU A 168 -32.53 45.90 22.91
C GLU A 168 -33.73 45.80 23.91
N PRO A 169 -33.59 45.65 25.26
CA PRO A 169 -32.42 45.41 26.15
C PRO A 169 -32.67 44.37 27.29
N ALA A 170 -31.63 43.97 28.05
CA ALA A 170 -31.63 43.91 29.54
C ALA A 170 -30.42 43.18 30.18
N ALA A 171 -29.92 43.79 31.25
CA ALA A 171 -28.86 43.41 32.19
C ALA A 171 -29.04 42.07 32.94
N THR A 172 -27.96 41.41 33.40
CA THR A 172 -27.36 41.63 34.75
C THR A 172 -26.32 40.55 35.12
N THR A 173 -25.21 40.99 35.71
CA THR A 173 -24.51 40.49 36.91
C THR A 173 -24.45 38.97 37.21
N LYS A 174 -23.23 38.42 37.29
CA LYS A 174 -22.80 37.70 38.52
C LYS A 174 -21.28 37.71 38.70
N GLU A 175 -20.87 38.25 39.85
CA GLU A 175 -19.53 38.25 40.44
C GLU A 175 -18.86 36.87 40.52
N ALA A 176 -17.53 36.86 40.43
CA ALA A 176 -16.68 35.87 41.09
C ALA A 176 -15.51 36.62 41.76
N ARG A 177 -15.51 36.63 43.09
CA ARG A 177 -14.42 37.09 43.96
C ARG A 177 -13.71 35.86 44.56
N PRO A 178 -12.39 35.89 44.81
CA PRO A 178 -11.70 34.88 45.61
C PRO A 178 -12.07 34.92 47.09
#